data_AF-A0A2A2TLP6-F1
#
_entry.id   AF-A0A2A2TLP6-F1
#
_cell.length_a   1.000
_cell.length_b   1.000
_cell.length_c   1.000
_cell.angle_alpha   90.00
_cell.angle_beta   90.00
_cell.angle_gamma   90.00
#
_symmetry.space_group_name_H-M   'P 1'
#
loop_
_entity.id
_entity.type
_entity.pdbx_description
1 polymer ?
#
loop_
_entity_poly.entity_id
_entity_poly.type
_entity_poly.pdbx_seq_one_letter_code
_entity_poly.pdbx_strand_id
1 'polypeptide(L)' 'MQIEDRVAILEAEVAQLKYKLEPESSKVIPWWQKISGSFANNSTFDEAMKLGHEYRESLRPDLDNQCED' A
#
# COMPACT_ATOMS: atom_id res chain seq x y z
N MET A 1 -16.05 4.89 -41.27
CA MET A 1 -16.02 4.11 -40.02
C MET A 1 -16.95 4.80 -39.05
N GLN A 2 -18.02 4.11 -38.63
CA GLN A 2 -19.01 4.67 -37.70
C GLN A 2 -18.46 4.62 -36.27
N ILE A 3 -19.09 5.32 -35.33
CA ILE A 3 -18.58 5.38 -33.96
C ILE A 3 -18.77 4.05 -33.23
N GLU A 4 -19.85 3.35 -33.54
CA GLU A 4 -20.23 2.06 -32.99
C GLU A 4 -19.18 0.99 -33.30
N ASP A 5 -18.65 0.98 -34.52
CA ASP A 5 -17.58 0.05 -34.94
C ASP A 5 -16.32 0.24 -34.09
N ARG A 6 -15.96 1.49 -33.79
CA ARG A 6 -14.78 1.83 -32.99
C ARG A 6 -14.98 1.45 -31.53
N VAL A 7 -16.19 1.63 -31.01
CA VAL A 7 -16.55 1.25 -29.65
C VAL A 7 -16.51 -0.28 -29.50
N ALA A 8 -17.05 -1.03 -30.45
CA ALA A 8 -17.02 -2.49 -30.43
C ALA A 8 -15.58 -3.05 -30.45
N ILE A 9 -14.68 -2.44 -31.22
CA ILE A 9 -13.26 -2.80 -31.24
C ILE A 9 -12.62 -2.53 -29.87
N LEU A 10 -12.86 -1.35 -29.29
CA LEU A 10 -12.33 -1.00 -27.98
C LEU A 10 -12.87 -1.90 -26.86
N GLU A 11 -14.15 -2.25 -26.90
CA GLU A 11 -14.76 -3.17 -25.94
C GLU A 11 -14.11 -4.56 -26.01
N ALA A 12 -13.84 -5.06 -27.22
CA ALA A 12 -13.15 -6.33 -27.43
C ALA A 12 -11.69 -6.29 -26.92
N GLU A 13 -10.96 -5.21 -27.19
CA GLU A 13 -9.59 -5.02 -26.71
C GLU A 13 -9.54 -4.91 -25.18
N VAL A 14 -10.45 -4.15 -24.59
CA VAL A 14 -10.57 -4.03 -23.13
C VAL A 14 -10.91 -5.38 -22.50
N ALA A 15 -11.79 -6.18 -23.11
CA ALA A 15 -12.09 -7.52 -22.64
C ALA A 15 -10.85 -8.44 -22.68
N GLN A 16 -10.04 -8.37 -23.75
CA GLN A 16 -8.78 -9.11 -23.82
C GLN A 16 -7.75 -8.66 -22.79
N LEU A 17 -7.63 -7.35 -22.54
CA LEU A 17 -6.75 -6.82 -21.50
C LEU A 17 -7.20 -7.26 -20.12
N LYS A 18 -8.51 -7.22 -19.83
CA LYS A 18 -9.07 -7.74 -18.59
C LYS A 18 -8.80 -9.22 -18.42
N TYR A 19 -8.95 -10.03 -19.46
CA TYR A 19 -8.63 -11.46 -19.39
C TYR A 19 -7.14 -11.74 -19.16
N LYS A 20 -6.23 -10.91 -19.69
CA LYS A 20 -4.78 -11.02 -19.42
C LYS A 20 -4.40 -10.52 -18.03
N LEU A 21 -5.20 -9.63 -17.45
CA LEU A 21 -5.02 -9.04 -16.11
C LEU A 21 -5.81 -9.76 -15.03
N GLU A 22 -6.81 -10.59 -15.39
CA GLU A 22 -7.48 -11.57 -14.52
C GLU A 22 -6.35 -12.29 -13.81
N PRO A 23 -6.11 -11.94 -12.54
CA PRO A 23 -4.84 -12.30 -11.97
C PRO A 23 -4.85 -13.80 -11.74
N GLU A 24 -3.67 -14.36 -11.57
CA GLU A 24 -3.39 -15.48 -10.68
C GLU A 24 -3.94 -15.27 -9.23
N SER A 25 -5.02 -14.49 -9.04
CA SER A 25 -5.70 -14.08 -7.82
C SER A 25 -6.29 -15.25 -7.05
N SER A 26 -6.42 -16.41 -7.68
CA SER A 26 -6.78 -17.65 -7.00
C SER A 26 -5.58 -18.36 -6.36
N LYS A 27 -4.33 -17.94 -6.60
CA LYS A 27 -3.10 -18.60 -6.07
C LYS A 27 -1.99 -17.66 -5.58
N VAL A 28 -2.08 -16.35 -5.78
CA VAL A 28 -1.02 -15.42 -5.38
C VAL A 28 -1.10 -15.12 -3.89
N ILE A 29 -0.09 -15.59 -3.15
CA ILE A 29 0.18 -15.19 -1.77
C ILE A 29 0.04 -13.66 -1.66
N PRO A 30 -0.80 -13.13 -0.75
CA PRO A 30 -0.98 -11.69 -0.58
C PRO A 30 0.35 -10.98 -0.41
N TRP A 31 0.50 -9.79 -1.01
CA TRP A 31 1.76 -9.04 -1.00
C TRP A 31 2.29 -8.79 0.42
N TRP A 32 1.41 -8.52 1.39
CA TRP A 32 1.76 -8.30 2.79
C TRP A 32 2.36 -9.57 3.42
N GLN A 33 1.89 -10.74 3.00
CA GLN A 33 2.42 -12.02 3.45
C GLN A 33 3.79 -12.29 2.82
N LYS A 34 4.02 -11.84 1.57
CA LYS A 34 5.33 -11.95 0.91
C LYS A 34 6.42 -11.10 1.56
N ILE A 35 6.07 -9.93 2.10
CA ILE A 35 7.03 -8.96 2.66
C ILE A 35 7.10 -8.99 4.20
N SER A 36 6.24 -9.78 4.84
CA SER A 36 6.25 -9.94 6.30
C SER A 36 7.59 -10.51 6.77
N GLY A 37 8.23 -9.82 7.71
CA GLY A 37 9.53 -10.23 8.26
C GLY A 37 10.75 -9.87 7.41
N SER A 38 10.61 -9.10 6.32
CA SER A 38 11.77 -8.66 5.51
C SER A 38 12.83 -7.86 6.29
N PHE A 39 12.46 -7.30 7.44
CA PHE A 39 13.35 -6.58 8.35
C PHE A 39 13.63 -7.33 9.65
N ALA A 40 13.26 -8.60 9.75
CA ALA A 40 13.53 -9.40 10.94
C ALA A 40 15.04 -9.44 11.23
N ASN A 41 15.42 -9.07 12.45
CA ASN A 41 16.81 -9.02 12.92
C ASN A 41 17.69 -7.98 12.21
N ASN A 42 17.11 -6.96 11.57
CA ASN A 42 17.87 -5.84 11.01
C ASN A 42 18.06 -4.73 12.05
N SER A 43 19.26 -4.64 12.63
CA SER A 43 19.56 -3.67 13.68
C SER A 43 19.44 -2.20 13.25
N THR A 44 19.69 -1.89 11.98
CA THR A 44 19.52 -0.54 11.43
C THR A 44 18.04 -0.15 11.36
N PHE A 45 17.18 -1.11 11.06
CA PHE A 45 15.73 -0.89 11.08
C PHE A 45 15.23 -0.61 12.51
N ASP A 46 15.72 -1.37 13.49
CA ASP A 46 15.36 -1.18 14.90
C ASP A 46 15.79 0.22 15.41
N GLU A 47 17.01 0.65 15.05
CA GLU A 47 17.52 1.97 15.40
C GLU A 47 16.70 3.10 14.76
N ALA A 48 16.35 2.97 13.48
CA ALA A 48 15.49 3.93 12.79
C ALA A 48 14.09 4.02 13.44
N MET A 49 13.53 2.89 13.86
CA MET A 49 12.23 2.85 14.56
C MET A 49 12.30 3.54 15.93
N LYS A 50 13.39 3.33 16.67
CA LYS A 50 13.64 4.00 17.95
C LYS A 50 13.72 5.51 17.78
N LEU A 51 14.56 6.00 16.87
CA LEU A 51 14.72 7.44 16.61
C LEU A 51 13.40 8.09 16.17
N GLY A 52 12.65 7.41 15.29
CA GLY A 52 11.34 7.90 14.85
C GLY A 52 10.32 7.94 15.99
N HIS A 53 10.38 7.01 16.94
CA HIS A 53 9.53 7.04 18.13
C HIS A 53 9.87 8.23 19.03
N GLU A 54 11.15 8.41 19.39
CA GLU A 54 11.64 9.52 20.22
C GLU A 54 11.23 10.88 19.62
N TYR A 55 11.34 11.05 18.31
CA TYR A 55 10.89 12.26 17.63
C TYR A 55 9.37 12.48 17.72
N ARG A 56 8.55 11.44 17.60
CA ARG A 56 7.09 11.59 17.75
C ARG A 56 6.71 11.91 19.19
N GLU A 57 7.40 11.33 20.16
CA GLU A 57 7.18 11.64 21.58
C GLU A 57 7.57 13.08 21.91
N SER A 58 8.66 13.60 21.35
CA SER A 58 9.06 15.01 21.58
C SER A 58 8.09 16.03 20.98
N LEU A 59 7.26 15.61 20.01
CA LEU A 59 6.20 16.43 19.43
C LEU A 59 4.85 16.27 20.14
N ARG A 60 4.73 15.37 21.11
CA ARG A 60 3.49 15.28 21.88
C ARG A 60 3.34 16.56 22.70
N PRO A 61 2.19 17.25 22.61
CA PRO A 61 1.93 18.38 23.48
C PRO A 61 1.89 17.91 24.94
N ASP A 62 2.45 18.71 25.84
CA ASP A 62 2.32 18.50 27.28
C ASP A 62 0.83 18.56 27.65
N LEU A 63 0.22 17.39 27.84
CA LEU A 63 -1.17 17.27 28.30
C LEU A 63 -1.34 17.79 29.74
N ASP A 64 -0.24 18.06 30.45
CA ASP A 64 -0.24 18.58 31.82
C ASP A 64 -0.58 20.09 31.91
N ASN A 65 -0.49 20.84 30.81
CA ASN A 65 -0.74 22.31 30.80
C ASN A 65 -1.99 22.73 30.01
N GLN A 66 -2.91 21.80 29.69
CA GLN A 66 -4.13 22.11 28.91
C GLN A 66 -5.43 21.75 29.65
N CYS A 67 -5.37 21.65 30.98
CA CYS A 67 -6.54 21.52 31.86
C CYS A 67 -6.49 22.61 32.95
N GLU A 68 -6.39 23.87 32.56
CA GLU A 68 -6.85 24.98 33.41
C GLU A 68 -8.07 25.61 32.71
N ASP A 69 -9.26 25.25 33.22
CA ASP A 69 -10.54 25.92 32.95
C ASP A 69 -10.66 27.20 33.81
#